data_AF-A0A367LV46-F1
#
_entry.id   AF-A0A367LV46-F1
#
_cell.length_a   1.000
_cell.length_b   1.000
_cell.length_c   1.000
_cell.angle_alpha   90.00
_cell.angle_beta   90.00
_cell.angle_gamma   90.00
#
_symmetry.space_group_name_H-M   'P 1'
#
loop_
_entity.id
_entity.type
_entity.pdbx_description
1 polymer ?
#
loop_
_entity_poly.entity_id
_entity_poly.type
_entity_poly.pdbx_seq_one_letter_code
_entity_poly.pdbx_strand_id
1 'polypeptide(L)'
;QFNLPPVASVPKLPDLPAVVPSQLLERRPDIASAERKVISANAQIGVAKAAYFPDLTLSAAGGYRSGSLSNWISTPNRFWSIGPQFAMTLFDGGLIGSQVDQAE
;
A
#
# COMPACT_ATOMS: atom_id res chain seq x y z
N GLN A 1 -73.54 0.08 -25.75
CA GLN A 1 -72.55 1.11 -26.15
C GLN A 1 -71.62 1.32 -24.97
N PHE A 2 -70.34 1.04 -25.14
CA PHE A 2 -69.34 1.16 -24.08
C PHE A 2 -68.73 2.56 -24.17
N ASN A 3 -68.92 3.39 -23.14
CA ASN A 3 -68.36 4.75 -23.08
C ASN A 3 -67.59 4.91 -21.76
N LEU A 4 -66.29 5.16 -21.85
CA LEU A 4 -65.44 5.46 -20.71
C LEU A 4 -65.31 6.97 -20.58
N PRO A 5 -65.61 7.57 -19.41
CA PRO A 5 -65.39 8.99 -19.21
C PRO A 5 -63.89 9.30 -19.31
N PRO A 6 -63.51 10.41 -19.97
CA PRO A 6 -62.10 10.77 -20.12
C PRO A 6 -61.50 11.08 -18.75
N VAL A 7 -60.47 10.32 -18.38
CA VAL A 7 -59.71 10.55 -17.14
C VAL A 7 -58.78 11.73 -17.38
N ALA A 8 -59.12 12.89 -16.81
CA ALA A 8 -58.43 14.17 -17.03
C ALA A 8 -57.10 14.33 -16.27
N SER A 9 -56.65 13.31 -15.53
CA SER A 9 -55.42 13.42 -14.74
C SER A 9 -54.56 12.16 -14.90
N VAL A 10 -53.43 12.33 -15.58
CA VAL A 10 -52.32 11.38 -15.55
C VAL A 10 -51.74 11.41 -14.13
N PRO A 11 -51.55 10.26 -13.45
CA PRO A 11 -50.91 10.23 -12.13
C PRO A 11 -49.50 10.81 -12.23
N LYS A 12 -49.16 11.71 -11.30
CA LYS A 12 -47.81 12.30 -11.23
C LYS A 12 -46.80 11.16 -11.00
N LEU A 13 -45.84 11.04 -11.92
CA LEU A 13 -44.70 10.14 -11.75
C LEU A 13 -44.02 10.45 -10.40
N PRO A 14 -43.66 9.43 -9.60
CA PRO A 14 -42.89 9.65 -8.38
C PRO A 14 -41.58 10.37 -8.73
N ASP A 15 -41.21 11.37 -7.92
CA ASP A 15 -39.97 12.11 -8.11
C ASP A 15 -38.82 11.10 -7.99
N LEU A 16 -38.20 10.75 -9.12
CA LEU A 16 -36.98 9.95 -9.12
C LEU A 16 -35.96 10.72 -8.29
N PRO A 17 -35.33 10.11 -7.27
CA PRO A 17 -34.26 10.78 -6.55
C PRO A 17 -33.14 11.04 -7.56
N ALA A 18 -33.03 12.30 -7.97
CA ALA A 18 -31.86 12.80 -8.63
C ALA A 18 -30.70 12.69 -7.64
N VAL A 19 -29.57 12.16 -8.10
CA VAL A 19 -28.33 11.99 -7.36
C VAL A 19 -28.31 10.72 -6.49
N VAL A 20 -27.57 9.71 -6.96
CA VAL A 20 -26.90 8.76 -6.08
C VAL A 20 -25.95 9.61 -5.23
N PRO A 21 -26.21 9.83 -3.93
CA PRO A 21 -25.33 10.67 -3.13
C PRO A 21 -23.92 10.05 -3.18
N SER A 22 -22.86 10.85 -3.21
CA SER A 22 -21.48 10.35 -3.08
C SER A 22 -21.33 9.37 -1.90
N GLN A 23 -22.15 9.54 -0.86
CA GLN A 23 -22.28 8.65 0.29
C GLN A 23 -22.68 7.19 -0.03
N LEU A 24 -23.34 6.91 -1.16
CA LEU A 24 -23.62 5.53 -1.61
C LEU A 24 -22.40 4.88 -2.27
N LEU A 25 -21.48 5.66 -2.87
CA LEU A 25 -20.19 5.14 -3.36
C LEU A 25 -19.30 4.71 -2.18
N GLU A 26 -19.35 5.45 -1.07
CA GLU A 26 -18.60 5.14 0.17
C GLU A 26 -19.06 3.85 0.86
N ARG A 27 -20.33 3.45 0.67
CA ARG A 27 -20.90 2.23 1.28
C ARG A 27 -20.72 0.99 0.40
N ARG A 28 -20.22 1.15 -0.82
CA ARG A 28 -20.07 0.06 -1.79
C ARG A 28 -18.72 -0.66 -1.60
N PRO A 29 -18.72 -1.94 -1.18
CA PRO A 29 -17.48 -2.67 -0.89
C PRO A 29 -16.60 -2.89 -2.12
N ASP A 30 -17.19 -2.94 -3.32
CA ASP A 30 -16.45 -3.06 -4.58
C ASP A 30 -15.63 -1.79 -4.89
N ILE A 31 -16.22 -0.61 -4.68
CA ILE A 31 -15.54 0.69 -4.86
C ILE A 31 -14.43 0.87 -3.82
N ALA A 32 -14.71 0.54 -2.56
CA ALA A 32 -13.70 0.56 -1.51
C ALA A 32 -12.50 -0.36 -1.86
N SER A 33 -12.75 -1.53 -2.45
CA SER A 33 -11.67 -2.42 -2.89
C SER A 33 -10.85 -1.83 -4.05
N ALA A 34 -11.50 -1.15 -5.00
CA ALA A 34 -10.85 -0.50 -6.12
C ALA A 34 -10.01 0.71 -5.66
N GLU A 35 -10.54 1.52 -4.74
CA GLU A 35 -9.83 2.62 -4.12
C GLU A 35 -8.55 2.13 -3.40
N ARG A 36 -8.65 1.05 -2.61
CA ARG A 36 -7.48 0.47 -1.94
C ARG A 36 -6.42 -0.01 -2.92
N LYS A 37 -6.81 -0.53 -4.09
CA LYS A 37 -5.86 -0.90 -5.16
C LYS A 37 -5.14 0.33 -5.72
N VAL A 38 -5.86 1.42 -5.97
CA VAL A 38 -5.27 2.68 -6.44
C VAL A 38 -4.32 3.26 -5.38
N ILE A 39 -4.72 3.27 -4.11
CA ILE A 39 -3.86 3.72 -3.00
C ILE A 39 -2.58 2.86 -2.92
N SER A 40 -2.71 1.53 -3.06
CA SER A 40 -1.55 0.63 -3.07
C SER A 40 -0.62 0.89 -4.24
N ALA A 41 -1.15 1.16 -5.44
CA ALA A 41 -0.35 1.52 -6.61
C ALA A 41 0.38 2.85 -6.40
N ASN A 42 -0.31 3.87 -5.89
CA ASN A 42 0.30 5.16 -5.58
C ASN A 42 1.40 5.05 -4.50
N ALA A 43 1.24 4.15 -3.53
CA ALA A 43 2.29 3.87 -2.55
C ALA A 43 3.55 3.24 -3.18
N GLN A 44 3.40 2.43 -4.23
CA GLN A 44 4.54 1.83 -4.95
C GLN A 44 5.37 2.88 -5.70
N ILE A 45 4.74 3.95 -6.22
CA ILE A 45 5.46 5.11 -6.78
C ILE A 45 6.38 5.72 -5.72
N GLY A 46 5.88 5.87 -4.48
CA GLY A 46 6.67 6.35 -3.35
C GLY A 46 7.86 5.45 -3.02
N VAL A 47 7.66 4.12 -3.07
CA VAL A 47 8.74 3.13 -2.87
C VAL A 47 9.79 3.23 -3.97
N ALA A 48 9.39 3.35 -5.24
CA ALA A 48 10.32 3.52 -6.35
C ALA A 48 11.11 4.83 -6.24
N LYS A 49 10.45 5.93 -5.88
CA LYS A 49 11.10 7.23 -5.66
C LYS A 49 12.05 7.22 -4.45
N ALA A 50 11.80 6.39 -3.45
CA ALA A 50 12.67 6.26 -2.28
C ALA A 50 14.07 5.71 -2.64
N ALA A 51 14.20 4.98 -3.74
CA ALA A 51 15.49 4.42 -4.19
C ALA A 51 16.52 5.49 -4.62
N TYR A 52 16.10 6.74 -4.83
CA TYR A 52 17.03 7.88 -5.03
C TYR A 52 17.75 8.31 -3.76
N PHE A 53 17.29 7.86 -2.59
CA PHE A 53 17.84 8.22 -1.29
C PHE A 53 18.73 7.08 -0.76
N PRO A 54 19.64 7.38 0.17
CA PRO A 54 20.42 6.35 0.81
C PRO A 54 19.58 5.43 1.69
N ASP A 55 19.91 4.14 1.67
CA ASP A 55 19.37 3.15 2.58
C ASP A 55 20.15 3.13 3.89
N LEU A 56 19.42 3.22 5.02
CA LEU A 56 19.94 3.05 6.37
C LEU A 56 19.43 1.72 6.94
N THR A 57 20.34 0.77 7.12
CA THR A 57 20.04 -0.51 7.77
C THR A 57 20.69 -0.57 9.15
N LEU A 58 19.93 -0.86 10.19
CA LEU A 58 20.46 -1.09 11.53
C LEU A 58 20.42 -2.58 11.88
N SER A 59 21.59 -3.18 12.06
CA SER A 59 21.72 -4.61 12.35
C SER A 59 22.25 -4.82 13.75
N ALA A 60 21.74 -5.84 14.43
CA ALA A 60 22.25 -6.31 15.70
C ALA A 60 22.38 -7.84 15.66
N ALA A 61 23.47 -8.35 16.24
CA ALA A 61 23.72 -9.77 16.37
C ALA A 61 24.23 -10.09 17.78
N GLY A 62 24.00 -11.30 18.24
CA GLY A 62 24.53 -11.77 19.51
C GLY A 62 24.32 -13.25 19.71
N GLY A 63 25.09 -13.84 20.61
CA GLY A 63 25.05 -15.27 20.88
C GLY A 63 26.29 -15.75 21.61
N TYR A 64 26.63 -17.02 21.39
CA TYR A 64 27.82 -17.65 21.93
C TYR A 64 28.70 -18.18 20.80
N ARG A 65 30.01 -17.92 20.87
CA ARG A 65 31.00 -18.43 19.91
C ARG A 65 32.13 -19.09 20.68
N SER A 66 32.39 -20.36 20.38
CA SER A 66 33.44 -21.14 21.05
C SER A 66 34.15 -22.08 20.07
N GLY A 67 35.45 -22.32 20.30
CA GLY A 67 36.23 -23.30 19.56
C GLY A 67 36.10 -24.74 20.10
N SER A 68 35.42 -24.93 21.25
CA SER A 68 35.18 -26.24 21.86
C SER A 68 33.73 -26.37 22.30
N LEU A 69 33.17 -27.58 22.20
CA LEU A 69 31.83 -27.89 22.64
C LEU A 69 31.70 -27.96 24.18
N SER A 70 32.79 -28.19 24.91
CA SER A 70 32.73 -28.38 26.37
C SER A 70 32.35 -27.12 27.15
N ASN A 71 32.65 -25.93 26.61
CA ASN A 71 32.40 -24.64 27.27
C ASN A 71 31.63 -23.66 26.37
N TRP A 72 30.88 -24.18 25.39
CA TRP A 72 30.27 -23.35 24.34
C TRP A 72 29.30 -22.29 24.87
N ILE A 73 28.53 -22.59 25.92
CA ILE A 73 27.70 -21.63 26.66
C ILE A 73 28.45 -21.21 27.93
N SER A 74 29.19 -20.11 27.84
CA SER A 74 29.87 -19.49 28.98
C SER A 74 29.95 -17.96 28.79
N THR A 75 30.08 -17.22 29.89
CA THR A 75 30.15 -15.75 29.87
C THR A 75 31.24 -15.19 28.95
N PRO A 76 32.48 -15.74 28.95
CA PRO A 76 33.52 -15.26 28.04
C PRO A 76 33.25 -15.53 26.56
N ASN A 77 32.44 -16.56 26.26
CA ASN A 77 32.10 -16.94 24.88
C ASN A 77 30.89 -16.17 24.33
N ARG A 78 30.28 -15.30 25.14
CA ARG A 78 29.19 -14.44 24.70
C ARG A 78 29.74 -13.33 23.81
N PHE A 79 29.12 -13.14 22.66
CA PHE A 79 29.40 -11.99 21.80
C PHE A 79 28.11 -11.24 21.50
N TRP A 80 28.26 -9.97 21.16
CA TRP A 80 27.22 -9.14 20.60
C TRP A 80 27.86 -8.09 19.69
N SER A 81 27.09 -7.62 18.73
CA SER A 81 27.43 -6.50 17.86
C SER A 81 26.16 -5.75 17.50
N ILE A 82 26.29 -4.43 17.32
CA ILE A 82 25.24 -3.58 16.78
C ILE A 82 25.93 -2.55 15.89
N GLY A 83 25.36 -2.29 14.72
CA GLY A 83 25.98 -1.38 13.77
C GLY A 83 25.00 -0.93 12.68
N PRO A 84 25.06 0.36 12.30
CA PRO A 84 24.37 0.85 11.12
C PRO A 84 25.18 0.54 9.86
N GLN A 85 24.47 0.41 8.73
CA GLN A 85 24.99 0.39 7.38
C GLN A 85 24.28 1.47 6.57
N PHE A 86 25.05 2.26 5.83
CA PHE A 86 24.55 3.32 4.96
C PHE A 86 25.06 3.07 3.55
N ALA A 87 24.15 2.99 2.58
CA ALA A 87 24.48 2.77 1.18
C ALA A 87 23.68 3.70 0.28
N MET A 88 24.33 4.25 -0.75
CA MET A 88 23.67 5.08 -1.77
C MET A 88 24.25 4.74 -3.13
N THR A 89 23.37 4.60 -4.11
CA THR A 89 23.78 4.39 -5.51
C THR A 89 24.12 5.74 -6.14
N LEU A 90 25.38 5.92 -6.54
CA LEU A 90 25.83 7.14 -7.23
C LEU A 90 25.55 7.10 -8.74
N PHE A 91 25.60 5.90 -9.32
CA PHE A 91 25.35 5.68 -10.73
C PHE A 91 24.73 4.30 -10.93
N ASP A 92 23.58 4.26 -11.60
CA ASP A 92 22.76 3.05 -11.82
C ASP A 92 22.40 2.84 -13.30
N GLY A 93 22.92 3.68 -14.20
CA GLY A 93 22.59 3.63 -15.63
C GLY A 93 21.14 3.99 -15.98
N GLY A 94 20.41 4.69 -15.11
CA GLY A 94 19.00 5.05 -15.32
C GLY A 94 17.99 4.02 -14.78
N LEU A 95 18.45 3.03 -14.02
CA LEU A 95 17.61 1.98 -13.44
C LEU A 95 16.50 2.54 -12.56
N ILE A 96 16.82 3.41 -11.60
CA ILE A 96 15.84 3.98 -10.66
C ILE A 96 14.80 4.81 -11.42
N GLY A 97 15.22 5.60 -12.42
CA GLY A 97 14.30 6.34 -13.29
C GLY A 97 13.31 5.41 -13.99
N SER A 98 13.81 4.33 -14.59
CA SER A 98 12.96 3.34 -15.25
C SER A 98 11.98 2.63 -14.30
N GLN A 99 12.34 2.44 -13.03
CA GLN A 99 11.46 1.85 -12.02
C GLN A 99 10.38 2.82 -11.56
N VAL A 100 10.68 4.12 -11.49
CA VAL A 100 9.69 5.15 -11.21
C VAL A 100 8.70 5.24 -12.37
N ASP A 101 9.19 5.30 -13.61
CA ASP A 101 8.34 5.36 -14.82
C ASP A 101 7.43 4.12 -14.97
N GLN A 102 7.87 2.95 -14.48
CA GLN A 102 7.04 1.73 -14.47
C GLN A 102 5.97 1.73 -13.38
N ALA A 103 6.17 2.51 -12.30
CA ALA A 103 5.25 2.58 -11.18
C ALA A 103 4.15 3.66 -11.39
N GLU A 104 4.44 4.68 -12.20
CA GLU A 104 3.51 5.76 -12.59
C GLU A 104 2.47 5.31 -13.64
#